data_AF-A0A183M6L6-F1
#
_entry.id   AF-A0A183M6L6-F1
#
_cell.length_a   1.000
_cell.length_b   1.000
_cell.length_c   1.000
_cell.angle_alpha   90.00
_cell.angle_beta   90.00
_cell.angle_gamma   90.00
#
_symmetry.space_group_name_H-M   'P 1'
#
loop_
_entity.id
_entity.type
_entity.pdbx_description
1 polymer ?
#
loop_
_entity_poly.entity_id
_entity_poly.type
_entity_poly.pdbx_seq_one_letter_code
_entity_poly.pdbx_strand_id
1 'polypeptide(L)'
;MWDNGRAFQIAAEMRRYNLEVLGISETHWTQVGQRRLTSGELLLYSDHEEENAPHTQGVALILSKQAQNALIGRKSHEPRIIKASFKTKKEGITMNII
;
A
#
# COMPACT_ATOMS: atom_id res chain seq x y z
N MET A 1 7.49 12.05 6.58
CA MET A 1 7.61 12.04 5.11
C MET A 1 8.48 10.86 4.70
N TRP A 2 7.91 9.80 4.12
CA TRP A 2 8.71 8.65 3.64
C TRP A 2 9.69 9.13 2.57
N ASP A 3 10.96 8.79 2.74
CA ASP A 3 11.99 9.16 1.78
C ASP A 3 11.70 8.48 0.44
N ASN A 4 11.69 9.28 -0.64
CA ASN A 4 11.53 8.76 -2.00
C ASN A 4 12.53 7.64 -2.27
N GLY A 5 13.74 7.70 -1.70
CA GLY A 5 14.75 6.65 -1.81
C GLY A 5 14.29 5.28 -1.31
N ARG A 6 13.58 5.23 -0.17
CA ARG A 6 13.08 3.96 0.41
C ARG A 6 11.96 3.36 -0.45
N ALA A 7 11.05 4.17 -0.98
CA ALA A 7 9.99 3.68 -1.87
C ALA A 7 10.55 3.08 -3.16
N PHE A 8 11.60 3.68 -3.74
CA PHE A 8 12.26 3.15 -4.92
C PHE A 8 13.00 1.84 -4.67
N GLN A 9 13.68 1.71 -3.53
CA GLN A 9 14.33 0.46 -3.14
C GLN A 9 13.31 -0.68 -3.04
N ILE A 10 12.17 -0.42 -2.41
CA ILE A 10 11.10 -1.42 -2.28
C ILE A 10 10.50 -1.77 -3.65
N ALA A 11 10.25 -0.78 -4.51
CA ALA A 11 9.79 -1.04 -5.87
C ALA A 11 10.79 -1.89 -6.67
N ALA A 12 12.10 -1.67 -6.50
CA ALA A 12 13.14 -2.49 -7.11
C ALA A 12 13.10 -3.94 -6.59
N GLU A 13 12.95 -4.14 -5.27
CA GLU A 13 12.85 -5.48 -4.69
C GLU A 13 11.54 -6.18 -5.10
N MET A 14 10.41 -5.48 -5.19
CA MET A 14 9.17 -6.04 -5.74
C MET A 14 9.38 -6.59 -7.14
N ARG A 15 10.09 -5.86 -8.01
CA ARG A 15 10.41 -6.34 -9.37
C ARG A 15 11.34 -7.54 -9.33
N ARG A 16 12.35 -7.51 -8.46
CA ARG A 16 13.30 -8.61 -8.29
C ARG A 16 12.62 -9.91 -7.88
N TYR A 17 11.65 -9.83 -6.98
CA TYR A 17 10.86 -10.97 -6.52
C TYR A 17 9.59 -11.22 -7.35
N ASN A 18 9.35 -10.46 -8.42
CA ASN A 18 8.16 -10.52 -9.26
C ASN A 18 6.84 -10.44 -8.45
N LEU A 19 6.81 -9.54 -7.47
CA LEU A 19 5.64 -9.29 -6.61
C LEU A 19 4.69 -8.29 -7.27
N GLU A 20 3.41 -8.65 -7.29
CA GLU A 20 2.33 -7.80 -7.79
C GLU A 20 1.76 -6.86 -6.72
N VAL A 21 1.74 -7.34 -5.46
CA VAL A 21 1.23 -6.63 -4.29
C VAL A 21 2.19 -6.84 -3.14
N LEU A 22 2.55 -5.77 -2.43
CA LEU A 22 3.34 -5.82 -1.21
C LEU A 22 2.65 -5.01 -0.11
N GLY A 23 2.45 -5.63 1.06
CA GLY A 23 1.98 -4.96 2.27
C GLY A 23 3.15 -4.54 3.16
N ILE A 24 3.06 -3.35 3.74
CA ILE A 24 4.03 -2.82 4.69
C ILE A 24 3.25 -2.27 5.89
N SER A 25 3.56 -2.78 7.08
CA SER A 25 3.05 -2.25 8.34
C SER A 25 4.06 -1.27 8.95
N GLU A 26 3.62 -0.39 9.85
CA GLU A 26 4.46 0.62 10.54
C GLU A 26 5.16 1.63 9.62
N THR A 27 4.41 2.14 8.67
CA THR A 27 4.85 3.22 7.81
C THR A 27 4.56 4.54 8.50
N HIS A 28 5.59 5.31 8.89
CA HIS A 28 5.45 6.63 9.55
C HIS A 28 4.85 7.72 8.61
N TRP A 29 3.72 7.43 7.96
CA TRP A 29 2.94 8.40 7.21
C TRP A 29 2.08 9.21 8.20
N THR A 30 1.38 10.22 7.70
CA THR A 30 0.62 11.13 8.58
C THR A 30 -0.81 11.34 8.11
N GLN A 31 -1.23 10.65 7.04
CA GLN A 31 -2.51 10.85 6.36
C GLN A 31 -2.94 9.58 5.61
N VAL A 32 -4.21 9.54 5.21
CA VAL A 32 -4.71 8.56 4.23
C VAL A 32 -4.51 9.10 2.82
N GLY A 33 -3.99 8.28 1.91
CA GLY A 33 -3.72 8.76 0.56
C GLY A 33 -3.33 7.71 -0.46
N GLN A 34 -2.95 8.22 -1.63
CA GLN A 34 -2.30 7.43 -2.66
C GLN A 34 -1.20 8.24 -3.32
N ARG A 35 -0.15 7.55 -3.73
CA ARG A 35 0.95 8.14 -4.47
C ARG A 35 1.45 7.20 -5.54
N ARG A 36 1.63 7.72 -6.74
CA ARG A 36 2.29 6.99 -7.83
C ARG A 36 3.78 7.29 -7.80
N LEU A 37 4.59 6.24 -7.76
CA LEU A 37 6.05 6.35 -7.90
C LEU A 37 6.39 6.66 -9.37
N THR A 38 7.52 7.32 -9.63
CA THR A 38 7.96 7.57 -11.02
C THR A 38 8.25 6.26 -11.77
N SER A 39 8.54 5.20 -11.02
CA SER A 39 8.75 3.84 -11.49
C SER A 39 7.44 3.16 -11.94
N GLY A 40 6.27 3.70 -11.57
CA GLY A 40 4.95 3.31 -12.06
C GLY A 40 4.10 2.49 -11.08
N GLU A 41 4.66 2.08 -9.94
CA GLU A 41 3.93 1.45 -8.84
C GLU A 41 3.03 2.46 -8.11
N LEU A 42 1.91 1.99 -7.59
CA LEU A 42 0.93 2.76 -6.82
C LEU A 42 1.05 2.40 -5.35
N LEU A 43 1.38 3.38 -4.53
CA LEU A 43 1.34 3.29 -3.08
C LEU A 43 -0.04 3.73 -2.59
N LEU A 44 -0.72 2.86 -1.84
CA LEU A 44 -1.90 3.18 -1.05
C LEU A 44 -1.46 3.19 0.41
N TYR A 45 -1.82 4.20 1.19
CA TYR A 45 -1.44 4.27 2.60
C TYR A 45 -2.56 4.87 3.45
N SER A 46 -2.63 4.43 4.70
CA SER A 46 -3.52 4.99 5.71
C SER A 46 -2.73 5.16 7.00
N ASP A 47 -2.97 6.26 7.70
CA ASP A 47 -2.50 6.49 9.07
C ASP A 47 -3.51 7.37 9.81
N HIS A 48 -3.31 7.57 11.11
CA HIS A 48 -4.10 8.47 11.95
C HIS A 48 -3.93 9.92 11.48
N GLU A 49 -5.03 10.66 11.35
CA GLU A 49 -5.02 12.10 11.02
C GLU A 49 -4.59 12.97 12.21
N GLU A 50 -4.47 12.41 13.42
CA GLU A 50 -4.08 13.16 14.61
C GLU A 50 -2.58 13.48 14.61
N GLU A 51 -2.26 14.77 14.59
CA GLU A 51 -0.90 15.35 14.57
C GLU A 51 0.00 14.85 15.71
N ASN A 52 -0.57 14.32 16.81
CA ASN A 52 0.14 13.88 18.01
C ASN A 52 -0.05 12.38 18.36
N ALA A 53 -0.68 11.59 17.48
CA ALA A 53 -0.78 10.16 17.69
C ALA A 53 0.61 9.50 17.52
N PRO A 54 0.95 8.42 18.26
CA PRO A 54 2.20 7.71 18.04
C PRO A 54 2.30 7.31 16.56
N HIS A 55 3.31 7.80 15.85
CA HIS A 55 3.56 7.57 14.41
C HIS A 55 3.94 6.12 14.06
N THR A 56 3.43 5.15 14.80
CA THR A 56 3.73 3.72 14.71
C THR A 56 2.65 2.94 13.95
N GLN A 57 1.64 3.60 13.38
CA GLN A 57 0.38 2.94 13.03
C GLN A 57 0.02 2.92 11.54
N GLY A 58 0.81 3.56 10.68
CA GLY A 58 0.47 3.60 9.26
C GLY A 58 0.66 2.26 8.58
N VAL A 59 -0.30 1.85 7.77
CA VAL A 59 -0.17 0.70 6.86
C VAL A 59 -0.13 1.17 5.43
N ALA A 60 0.57 0.43 4.58
CA ALA A 60 0.65 0.71 3.16
C ALA A 60 0.59 -0.54 2.29
N LEU A 61 0.00 -0.39 1.11
CA LEU A 61 0.05 -1.35 0.02
C LEU A 61 0.80 -0.73 -1.15
N ILE A 62 1.77 -1.44 -1.71
CA ILE A 62 2.40 -1.10 -2.99
C ILE A 62 1.90 -2.06 -4.04
N LEU A 63 1.42 -1.50 -5.15
CA LEU A 63 0.81 -2.22 -6.25
C LEU A 63 1.61 -2.02 -7.53
N SER A 64 1.95 -3.12 -8.20
CA SER A 64 2.48 -3.10 -9.56
C SER A 64 1.47 -2.48 -10.54
N LYS A 65 1.88 -2.20 -11.78
CA LYS A 65 0.95 -1.77 -12.84
C LYS A 65 -0.14 -2.81 -13.13
N GLN A 66 0.18 -4.09 -13.04
CA GLN A 66 -0.78 -5.16 -13.30
C GLN A 66 -1.80 -5.28 -12.16
N ALA A 67 -1.36 -5.22 -10.90
CA ALA A 67 -2.24 -5.19 -9.75
C ALA A 67 -3.13 -3.93 -9.75
N GLN A 68 -2.61 -2.78 -10.18
CA GLN A 68 -3.40 -1.56 -10.37
C GLN A 68 -4.55 -1.77 -11.36
N ASN A 69 -4.28 -2.38 -12.53
CA ASN A 69 -5.32 -2.65 -13.53
C ASN A 69 -6.37 -3.65 -13.04
N ALA A 70 -6.01 -4.50 -12.08
CA ALA A 70 -6.93 -5.44 -11.45
C ALA A 70 -7.68 -4.82 -10.26
N LEU A 71 -7.32 -3.64 -9.76
CA LEU A 71 -7.94 -3.05 -8.58
C LEU A 71 -9.39 -2.62 -8.89
N ILE A 72 -10.36 -3.19 -8.17
CA ILE A 72 -11.80 -2.88 -8.28
C ILE A 72 -12.19 -1.77 -7.32
N GLY A 73 -11.57 -1.74 -6.13
CA GLY A 73 -11.90 -0.75 -5.12
C GLY A 73 -10.95 -0.80 -3.93
N ARG A 74 -10.92 0.30 -3.18
CA ARG A 74 -10.19 0.42 -1.92
C ARG A 74 -11.07 1.08 -0.86
N LYS A 75 -10.89 0.69 0.39
CA LYS A 75 -11.51 1.33 1.57
C LYS A 75 -10.46 1.39 2.67
N SER A 76 -10.23 2.58 3.20
CA SER A 76 -9.61 2.75 4.52
C SER A 76 -10.73 2.67 5.55
N HIS A 77 -10.72 1.64 6.38
CA HIS A 77 -11.72 1.50 7.44
C HIS A 77 -11.25 2.17 8.72
N GLU A 78 -9.95 2.05 9.01
CA GLU A 78 -9.27 2.54 10.21
C GLU A 78 -7.80 2.84 9.86
N PRO A 79 -7.07 3.62 10.66
CA PRO A 79 -5.65 3.96 10.46
C PRO A 79 -4.76 2.76 10.14
N ARG A 80 -5.06 1.61 10.77
CA ARG A 80 -4.30 0.35 10.65
C ARG A 80 -4.86 -0.63 9.61
N ILE A 81 -5.94 -0.30 8.92
CA ILE A 81 -6.62 -1.25 8.02
C ILE A 81 -6.91 -0.62 6.66
N ILE A 82 -6.18 -1.11 5.66
CA ILE A 82 -6.50 -0.90 4.24
C ILE A 82 -7.13 -2.17 3.69
N LYS A 83 -8.34 -2.02 3.14
CA LYS A 83 -8.97 -3.04 2.30
C LYS A 83 -8.80 -2.66 0.84
N ALA A 84 -8.28 -3.57 0.04
CA ALA A 84 -8.22 -3.47 -1.41
C ALA A 84 -8.86 -4.71 -2.02
N SER A 85 -9.68 -4.52 -3.04
CA SER A 85 -10.35 -5.60 -3.77
C SER A 85 -9.82 -5.66 -5.19
N PHE A 86 -9.41 -6.83 -5.63
CA PHE A 86 -8.83 -7.05 -6.96
C PHE A 86 -9.68 -8.03 -7.76
N LYS A 87 -9.82 -7.77 -9.05
CA LYS A 87 -10.37 -8.71 -10.03
C LYS A 87 -9.33 -9.78 -10.26
N THR A 88 -9.66 -11.02 -9.92
CA THR A 88 -8.81 -12.16 -10.23
C THR A 88 -9.61 -13.24 -10.94
N LYS A 89 -8.93 -14.16 -11.64
CA LYS A 89 -9.58 -15.30 -12.28
C LYS A 89 -10.14 -16.32 -11.27
N LYS A 90 -9.69 -16.26 -10.02
CA LYS A 90 -10.08 -17.17 -8.95
C LYS A 90 -10.94 -16.40 -7.95
N GLU A 91 -12.17 -16.84 -7.77
CA GLU A 91 -13.08 -16.23 -6.81
C GLU A 91 -12.63 -16.54 -5.36
N GLY A 92 -12.83 -15.59 -4.43
CA GLY A 92 -12.68 -15.84 -2.99
C GLY A 92 -11.29 -15.70 -2.37
N ILE A 93 -10.33 -15.00 -3.00
CA ILE A 93 -9.03 -14.71 -2.37
C ILE A 93 -9.16 -13.49 -1.45
N THR A 94 -8.99 -13.71 -0.15
CA THR A 94 -8.91 -12.64 0.86
C THR A 94 -7.53 -12.67 1.49
N MET A 95 -6.82 -11.54 1.44
CA MET A 95 -5.52 -11.37 2.11
C MET A 95 -5.65 -10.26 3.15
N ASN A 96 -5.42 -10.62 4.41
CA ASN A 96 -5.41 -9.66 5.51
C ASN A 96 -3.96 -9.28 5.79
N ILE A 97 -3.67 -7.99 5.76
CA ILE A 97 -2.37 -7.43 6.15
C ILE A 97 -2.69 -6.62 7.41
N ILE A 98 -2.15 -7.06 8.54
CA ILE A 98 -2.35 -6.48 9.88
C ILE A 98 -1.11 -5.66 10.24
#